data_AF-A0A953IGB9-F1
#
_entry.id   AF-A0A953IGB9-F1
#
_cell.length_a   1.000
_cell.length_b   1.000
_cell.length_c   1.000
_cell.angle_alpha   90.00
_cell.angle_beta   90.00
_cell.angle_gamma   90.00
#
_symmetry.space_group_name_H-M   'P 1'
#
loop_
_entity.id
_entity.type
_entity.pdbx_description
1 polymer ?
#
loop_
_entity_poly.entity_id
_entity_poly.type
_entity_poly.pdbx_seq_one_letter_code
_entity_poly.pdbx_strand_id
1 'polypeptide(L)'
;MKKTYKSTCTKRKVALMAAMGGFSLIAAQPAAAFKFDGESVSGSFDTTISLGFRQRLESTHCSVIGNDNGGCTPVTGTLGERMFGPGGGIASPPDFNYLQSDNGNLNYKKGDVVSVALKGTHELYLKAPSGLSALLRASWLKDFKADDTRRTPLSDEAKDLAVTNWTWLDAWVAKEFHIGDRPAKVKVGNQVISWGEDVFIYGGVNITNAIDLQRFSIPGTQLKEVFRPAPMVSLNASMTDNLSFEGYYQWKWNAFQFPAVGTFFSPADVLGKSAGNAYVPTSIANNFGPPGAPFPNGTVGDPGGPHGLTDAQLANPLFNPAYGAVGTGSVAYREGVRDPKGGQFGAAFRYKSDALHSDFGLYYIRYHDKIPFIGFRNAGSPTNLLGVTYFEDYGEKRNLFGLSMNTNIGPVAVGAEISYRPKDSVAVDPTVPAAGKYSVFEYAGKVARGFTTERKWQAHLTGFYLVAPSSPLGAIMTGLGASEGYILAEAAVAYYPGLDR
;
A
#
# COMPACT_ATOMS: atom_id res chain seq x y z
N MET A 1 7.68 57.30 30.86
CA MET A 1 8.94 56.56 30.57
C MET A 1 8.63 55.40 29.64
N LYS A 2 9.03 55.48 28.37
CA LYS A 2 8.93 54.40 27.37
C LYS A 2 10.04 53.37 27.64
N LYS A 3 9.71 52.08 27.77
CA LYS A 3 10.68 50.98 27.65
C LYS A 3 10.23 50.03 26.55
N THR A 4 11.06 49.96 25.53
CA THR A 4 10.93 49.19 24.29
C THR A 4 11.33 47.74 24.56
N TYR A 5 10.42 46.77 24.35
CA TYR A 5 10.75 45.35 24.31
C TYR A 5 11.18 44.99 22.87
N LYS A 6 12.48 44.73 22.67
CA LYS A 6 13.04 44.31 21.38
C LYS A 6 12.65 42.86 21.06
N SER A 7 12.23 42.63 19.82
CA SER A 7 11.85 41.33 19.26
C SER A 7 13.05 40.39 19.08
N THR A 8 13.11 39.34 19.88
CA THR A 8 14.04 38.20 19.68
C THR A 8 13.36 36.97 19.05
N CYS A 9 12.04 37.00 18.83
CA CYS A 9 11.28 35.84 18.36
C CYS A 9 11.37 35.59 16.84
N THR A 10 11.71 36.61 16.04
CA THR A 10 11.67 36.52 14.56
C THR A 10 12.94 35.92 13.95
N LYS A 11 14.11 36.05 14.61
CA LYS A 11 15.39 35.59 14.05
C LYS A 11 15.58 34.06 14.08
N ARG A 12 14.96 33.35 15.05
CA ARG A 12 15.02 31.87 15.11
C ARG A 12 14.19 31.18 14.02
N LYS A 13 13.07 31.78 13.59
CA LYS A 13 12.24 31.21 12.51
C LYS A 13 12.84 31.41 11.11
N VAL A 14 13.55 32.51 10.89
CA VAL A 14 14.27 32.76 9.62
C VAL A 14 15.52 31.88 9.49
N ALA A 15 16.23 31.62 10.60
CA ALA A 15 17.36 30.68 10.60
C ALA A 15 16.94 29.23 10.32
N LEU A 16 15.73 28.83 10.75
CA LEU A 16 15.19 27.50 10.45
C LEU A 16 14.75 27.35 8.98
N MET A 17 14.19 28.40 8.38
CA MET A 17 13.89 28.42 6.93
C MET A 17 15.16 28.47 6.07
N ALA A 18 16.22 29.17 6.52
CA ALA A 18 17.51 29.18 5.83
C ALA A 18 18.26 27.83 5.97
N ALA A 19 18.11 27.12 7.08
CA ALA A 19 18.65 25.76 7.25
C ALA A 19 17.91 24.73 6.38
N MET A 20 16.59 24.90 6.18
CA MET A 20 15.83 24.09 5.22
C MET A 20 16.15 24.46 3.76
N GLY A 21 16.44 25.73 3.46
CA GLY A 21 16.89 26.16 2.13
C GLY A 21 18.33 25.78 1.78
N GLY A 22 19.18 25.54 2.79
CA GLY A 22 20.59 25.18 2.60
C GLY A 22 20.86 23.71 2.28
N PHE A 23 19.91 22.81 2.57
CA PHE A 23 20.01 21.39 2.19
C PHE A 23 19.38 21.07 0.82
N SER A 24 18.65 22.02 0.23
CA SER A 24 17.95 21.85 -1.06
C SER A 24 18.85 21.97 -2.29
N LEU A 25 20.15 22.26 -2.12
CA LEU A 25 21.07 22.58 -3.22
C LEU A 25 22.12 21.48 -3.52
N ILE A 26 22.02 20.30 -2.90
CA ILE A 26 22.91 19.16 -3.21
C ILE A 26 22.09 17.88 -3.43
N ALA A 27 21.35 17.83 -4.53
CA ALA A 27 20.95 16.58 -5.16
C ALA A 27 20.65 16.83 -6.64
N ALA A 28 21.62 17.36 -7.39
CA ALA A 28 21.67 17.02 -8.80
C ALA A 28 21.85 15.50 -8.84
N GLN A 29 20.78 14.75 -9.15
CA GLN A 29 20.89 13.31 -9.28
C GLN A 29 21.93 13.03 -10.37
N PRO A 30 23.03 12.31 -10.09
CA PRO A 30 23.87 11.82 -11.16
C PRO A 30 23.08 10.73 -11.89
N ALA A 31 22.33 11.14 -12.90
CA ALA A 31 21.78 10.24 -13.90
C ALA A 31 22.85 10.14 -15.00
N ALA A 32 23.43 8.95 -15.15
CA ALA A 32 24.35 8.65 -16.25
C ALA A 32 23.63 7.70 -17.22
N ALA A 33 23.51 8.14 -18.46
CA ALA A 33 22.96 7.35 -19.56
C ALA A 33 24.07 7.07 -20.56
N PHE A 34 24.43 5.80 -20.73
CA PHE A 34 25.35 5.36 -21.77
C PHE A 34 24.53 4.78 -22.92
N LYS A 35 24.58 5.41 -24.09
CA LYS A 35 23.97 4.88 -25.32
C LYS A 35 25.05 4.25 -26.18
N PHE A 36 24.72 3.12 -26.78
CA PHE A 36 25.58 2.48 -27.77
C PHE A 36 24.75 2.11 -28.99
N ASP A 37 25.35 2.29 -30.14
CA ASP A 37 24.73 2.03 -31.43
C ASP A 37 25.68 1.18 -32.27
N GLY A 38 25.25 -0.04 -32.56
CA GLY A 38 26.01 -1.02 -33.31
C GLY A 38 25.12 -1.69 -34.35
N GLU A 39 25.72 -2.18 -35.43
CA GLU A 39 24.98 -2.71 -36.58
C GLU A 39 24.06 -3.89 -36.23
N SER A 40 24.43 -4.70 -35.24
CA SER A 40 23.65 -5.88 -34.81
C SER A 40 22.74 -5.61 -33.61
N VAL A 41 23.15 -4.72 -32.70
CA VAL A 41 22.43 -4.38 -31.47
C VAL A 41 22.74 -2.93 -31.11
N SER A 42 21.70 -2.18 -30.78
CA SER A 42 21.78 -0.85 -30.17
C SER A 42 21.03 -0.84 -28.85
N GLY A 43 21.31 0.15 -27.99
CA GLY A 43 20.73 0.16 -26.66
C GLY A 43 21.14 1.33 -25.77
N SER A 44 20.67 1.26 -24.53
CA SER A 44 21.07 2.16 -23.46
C SER A 44 21.34 1.40 -22.17
N PHE A 45 22.29 1.90 -21.39
CA PHE A 45 22.46 1.57 -19.99
C PHE A 45 22.29 2.85 -19.15
N ASP A 46 21.21 2.90 -18.40
CA ASP A 46 20.83 4.06 -17.60
C ASP A 46 20.99 3.72 -16.12
N THR A 47 21.68 4.60 -15.39
CA THR A 47 21.87 4.47 -13.94
C THR A 47 21.41 5.75 -13.25
N THR A 48 20.62 5.57 -12.20
CA THR A 48 20.21 6.64 -11.29
C THR A 48 20.62 6.27 -9.88
N ILE A 49 21.37 7.15 -9.20
CA ILE A 49 21.70 7.02 -7.78
C ILE A 49 21.09 8.19 -7.02
N SER A 50 20.49 7.92 -5.87
CA SER A 50 19.90 8.95 -5.01
C SER A 50 20.22 8.68 -3.54
N LEU A 51 20.53 9.76 -2.81
CA LEU A 51 20.64 9.78 -1.37
C LEU A 51 19.48 10.58 -0.79
N GLY A 52 18.74 9.99 0.14
CA GLY A 52 17.57 10.57 0.79
C GLY A 52 17.77 10.70 2.29
N PHE A 53 17.14 11.72 2.88
CA PHE A 53 17.12 11.96 4.32
C PHE A 53 15.66 12.19 4.76
N ARG A 54 15.25 11.61 5.90
CA ARG A 54 13.95 11.87 6.53
C ARG A 54 14.08 12.04 8.03
N GLN A 55 13.34 13.00 8.58
CA GLN A 55 13.28 13.28 10.01
C GLN A 55 11.83 13.42 10.46
N ARG A 56 11.50 12.90 11.65
CA ARG A 56 10.18 13.10 12.26
C ARG A 56 10.09 14.51 12.84
N LEU A 57 9.16 15.33 12.35
CA LEU A 57 9.05 16.74 12.78
C LEU A 57 8.08 16.95 13.95
N GLU A 58 7.13 16.05 14.14
CA GLU A 58 6.07 16.18 15.14
C GLU A 58 6.02 14.99 16.08
N SER A 59 5.57 15.24 17.31
CA SER A 59 5.37 14.20 18.30
C SER A 59 4.13 13.37 17.95
N THR A 60 4.16 12.09 18.29
CA THR A 60 2.98 11.23 18.20
C THR A 60 1.87 11.73 19.13
N HIS A 61 0.62 11.74 18.66
CA HIS A 61 -0.54 11.97 19.50
C HIS A 61 -0.99 10.66 20.16
N CYS A 62 -1.46 10.69 21.42
CA CYS A 62 -1.82 9.45 22.14
C CYS A 62 -3.01 8.70 21.52
N SER A 63 -3.83 9.36 20.70
CA SER A 63 -5.00 8.75 20.05
C SER A 63 -4.67 7.82 18.88
N VAL A 64 -3.39 7.69 18.51
CA VAL A 64 -2.91 6.75 17.48
C VAL A 64 -2.00 5.67 18.06
N ILE A 65 -2.03 5.50 19.37
CA ILE A 65 -1.29 4.51 20.15
C ILE A 65 -2.30 3.67 20.92
N GLY A 66 -2.12 2.36 21.00
CA GLY A 66 -2.95 1.50 21.85
C GLY A 66 -2.79 1.86 23.32
N ASN A 67 -3.85 1.72 24.12
CA ASN A 67 -3.86 2.09 25.53
C ASN A 67 -2.81 1.31 26.33
N ASP A 68 -2.58 0.03 25.99
CA ASP A 68 -1.53 -0.79 26.59
C ASP A 68 -0.10 -0.31 26.29
N ASN A 69 0.06 0.48 25.23
CA ASN A 69 1.31 1.15 24.87
C ASN A 69 1.36 2.62 25.35
N GLY A 70 0.46 3.03 26.26
CA GLY A 70 0.40 4.39 26.81
C GLY A 70 -0.43 5.38 25.98
N GLY A 71 -1.32 4.85 25.12
CA GLY A 71 -2.27 5.61 24.33
C GLY A 71 -3.47 6.17 25.11
N CYS A 72 -4.38 6.78 24.38
CA CYS A 72 -5.62 7.37 24.90
C CYS A 72 -6.81 7.12 23.95
N THR A 73 -6.89 5.92 23.40
CA THR A 73 -7.89 5.53 22.41
C THR A 73 -9.21 5.14 23.08
N PRO A 74 -10.36 5.38 22.41
CA PRO A 74 -11.64 4.92 22.92
C PRO A 74 -11.70 3.40 23.09
N VAL A 75 -12.34 2.95 24.16
CA VAL A 75 -12.55 1.53 24.49
C VAL A 75 -13.94 1.02 24.11
N THR A 76 -14.71 1.83 23.39
CA THR A 76 -16.00 1.46 22.81
C THR A 76 -16.10 2.01 21.39
N GLY A 77 -16.76 1.29 20.49
CA GLY A 77 -16.91 1.67 19.09
C GLY A 77 -18.33 1.59 18.57
N THR A 78 -18.64 2.42 17.58
CA THR A 78 -19.98 2.53 16.98
C THR A 78 -20.46 1.24 16.32
N LEU A 79 -19.56 0.43 15.76
CA LEU A 79 -19.93 -0.82 15.09
C LEU A 79 -20.51 -1.82 16.10
N GLY A 80 -19.89 -1.98 17.27
CA GLY A 80 -20.37 -2.82 18.36
C GLY A 80 -21.71 -2.36 18.90
N GLU A 81 -21.90 -1.05 19.11
CA GLU A 81 -23.19 -0.47 19.52
C GLU A 81 -24.30 -0.77 18.48
N ARG A 82 -24.00 -0.70 17.18
CA ARG A 82 -24.96 -1.04 16.13
C ARG A 82 -25.31 -2.53 16.12
N MET A 83 -24.36 -3.39 16.43
CA MET A 83 -24.56 -4.85 16.36
C MET A 83 -25.19 -5.44 17.62
N PHE A 84 -24.89 -4.88 18.79
CA PHE A 84 -25.28 -5.43 20.09
C PHE A 84 -26.19 -4.52 20.91
N GLY A 85 -26.54 -3.34 20.38
CA GLY A 85 -27.36 -2.34 21.07
C GLY A 85 -26.57 -1.50 22.08
N PRO A 86 -27.25 -0.58 22.79
CA PRO A 86 -26.64 0.31 23.78
C PRO A 86 -25.76 -0.42 24.81
N GLY A 87 -24.49 -0.04 24.90
CA GLY A 87 -23.48 -0.65 25.76
C GLY A 87 -22.68 -1.78 25.10
N GLY A 88 -23.02 -2.13 23.85
CA GLY A 88 -22.36 -3.16 23.06
C GLY A 88 -21.07 -2.72 22.35
N GLY A 89 -20.67 -1.45 22.49
CA GLY A 89 -19.53 -0.88 21.77
C GLY A 89 -18.18 -1.54 22.08
N ILE A 90 -18.08 -2.24 23.21
CA ILE A 90 -16.88 -2.99 23.59
C ILE A 90 -16.55 -4.15 22.64
N ALA A 91 -17.51 -4.62 21.83
CA ALA A 91 -17.26 -5.66 20.83
C ALA A 91 -16.47 -5.16 19.61
N SER A 92 -16.28 -3.85 19.46
CA SER A 92 -15.48 -3.26 18.38
C SER A 92 -14.67 -2.04 18.86
N PRO A 93 -13.84 -2.17 19.91
CA PRO A 93 -13.19 -1.01 20.50
C PRO A 93 -12.03 -0.55 19.61
N PRO A 94 -11.93 0.76 19.29
CA PRO A 94 -10.82 1.30 18.51
C PRO A 94 -9.43 0.94 19.06
N ASP A 95 -9.30 0.83 20.39
CA ASP A 95 -8.08 0.42 21.07
C ASP A 95 -7.46 -0.87 20.53
N PHE A 96 -8.29 -1.86 20.18
CA PHE A 96 -7.81 -3.12 19.59
C PHE A 96 -7.02 -2.88 18.30
N ASN A 97 -7.53 -2.01 17.42
CA ASN A 97 -6.90 -1.69 16.13
C ASN A 97 -5.63 -0.88 16.32
N TYR A 98 -5.67 0.15 17.17
CA TYR A 98 -4.51 1.00 17.39
C TYR A 98 -3.35 0.25 18.06
N LEU A 99 -3.64 -0.70 18.95
CA LEU A 99 -2.63 -1.59 19.53
C LEU A 99 -1.93 -2.46 18.47
N GLN A 100 -2.60 -2.77 17.35
CA GLN A 100 -2.00 -3.50 16.24
C GLN A 100 -1.44 -2.57 15.14
N SER A 101 -1.26 -1.28 15.40
CA SER A 101 -0.80 -0.34 14.37
C SER A 101 0.10 0.78 14.88
N ASP A 102 0.77 0.58 16.00
CA ASP A 102 1.45 1.65 16.71
C ASP A 102 2.97 1.51 16.81
N ASN A 103 3.57 0.36 16.46
CA ASN A 103 5.04 0.22 16.55
C ASN A 103 5.79 1.27 15.73
N GLY A 104 5.30 1.56 14.51
CA GLY A 104 5.88 2.61 13.66
C GLY A 104 5.86 3.99 14.31
N ASN A 105 4.92 4.26 15.22
CA ASN A 105 4.88 5.49 16.00
C ASN A 105 5.69 5.42 17.30
N LEU A 106 5.71 4.27 17.97
CA LEU A 106 6.42 4.07 19.23
C LEU A 106 7.94 4.01 19.04
N ASN A 107 8.40 3.54 17.88
CA ASN A 107 9.81 3.41 17.57
C ASN A 107 10.53 4.74 17.31
N TYR A 108 9.81 5.83 17.03
CA TYR A 108 10.42 7.11 16.65
C TYR A 108 9.74 8.29 17.34
N LYS A 109 10.54 9.19 17.92
CA LYS A 109 10.12 10.43 18.58
C LYS A 109 10.44 11.64 17.72
N LYS A 110 9.80 12.77 18.04
CA LYS A 110 10.07 14.05 17.41
C LYS A 110 11.58 14.35 17.42
N GLY A 111 12.11 14.70 16.25
CA GLY A 111 13.52 15.01 16.04
C GLY A 111 14.37 13.82 15.59
N ASP A 112 13.85 12.59 15.67
CA ASP A 112 14.61 11.42 15.20
C ASP A 112 14.76 11.45 13.68
N VAL A 113 15.97 11.09 13.23
CA VAL A 113 16.24 10.79 11.83
C VAL A 113 15.77 9.36 11.58
N VAL A 114 14.69 9.21 10.82
CA VAL A 114 14.01 7.92 10.61
C VAL A 114 14.54 7.18 9.38
N SER A 115 15.31 7.85 8.52
CA SER A 115 15.83 7.26 7.29
C SER A 115 16.98 8.10 6.72
N VAL A 116 18.04 7.40 6.35
CA VAL A 116 19.12 7.92 5.50
C VAL A 116 19.34 6.86 4.43
N ALA A 117 18.64 7.02 3.30
CA ALA A 117 18.52 6.00 2.27
C ALA A 117 19.44 6.30 1.08
N LEU A 118 20.44 5.44 0.84
CA LEU A 118 21.17 5.40 -0.41
C LEU A 118 20.54 4.32 -1.30
N LYS A 119 20.15 4.68 -2.52
CA LYS A 119 19.57 3.74 -3.48
C LYS A 119 20.10 3.97 -4.88
N GLY A 120 20.06 2.91 -5.68
CA GLY A 120 20.40 2.95 -7.09
C GLY A 120 19.41 2.14 -7.93
N THR A 121 19.14 2.62 -9.15
CA THR A 121 18.38 1.90 -10.18
C THR A 121 19.23 1.82 -11.44
N HIS A 122 19.26 0.64 -12.05
CA HIS A 122 20.03 0.35 -13.26
C HIS A 122 19.10 -0.27 -14.31
N GLU A 123 19.21 0.19 -15.54
CA GLU A 123 18.38 -0.22 -16.67
C GLU A 123 19.25 -0.50 -17.88
N LEU A 124 19.17 -1.71 -18.42
CA LEU A 124 19.76 -2.09 -19.69
C LEU A 124 18.65 -2.34 -20.70
N TYR A 125 18.55 -1.51 -21.72
CA TYR A 125 17.66 -1.72 -22.86
C TYR A 125 18.47 -2.09 -24.09
N LEU A 126 18.06 -3.16 -24.77
CA LEU A 126 18.67 -3.67 -25.99
C LEU A 126 17.62 -3.75 -27.10
N LYS A 127 18.01 -3.40 -28.33
CA LYS A 127 17.21 -3.58 -29.53
C LYS A 127 18.08 -4.07 -30.68
N ALA A 128 17.56 -5.03 -31.45
CA ALA A 128 18.19 -5.52 -32.67
C ALA A 128 17.35 -5.12 -33.90
N PRO A 129 17.97 -4.94 -35.09
CA PRO A 129 17.27 -4.64 -36.33
C PRO A 129 16.21 -5.69 -36.72
N SER A 130 16.36 -6.93 -36.23
CA SER A 130 15.40 -8.01 -36.45
C SER A 130 14.03 -7.79 -35.79
N GLY A 131 13.84 -6.71 -35.01
CA GLY A 131 12.62 -6.47 -34.22
C GLY A 131 12.64 -7.14 -32.84
N LEU A 132 13.76 -7.76 -32.44
CA LEU A 132 13.96 -8.23 -31.06
C LEU A 132 14.35 -7.05 -30.15
N SER A 133 13.81 -7.03 -28.94
CA SER A 133 14.20 -6.09 -27.89
C SER A 133 14.19 -6.76 -26.53
N ALA A 134 14.98 -6.24 -25.59
CA ALA A 134 15.03 -6.72 -24.22
C ALA A 134 15.20 -5.56 -23.24
N LEU A 135 14.64 -5.70 -22.04
CA LEU A 135 14.86 -4.78 -20.92
C LEU A 135 15.23 -5.59 -19.69
N LEU A 136 16.29 -5.17 -19.02
CA LEU A 136 16.63 -5.60 -17.67
C LEU A 136 16.69 -4.38 -16.76
N ARG A 137 15.98 -4.43 -15.64
CA ARG A 137 15.91 -3.35 -14.65
C ARG A 137 16.05 -3.92 -13.25
N ALA A 138 16.93 -3.33 -12.47
CA ALA A 138 17.16 -3.70 -11.07
C ALA A 138 17.32 -2.45 -10.21
N SER A 139 16.94 -2.57 -8.93
CA SER A 139 17.15 -1.53 -7.93
C SER A 139 17.73 -2.10 -6.64
N TRP A 140 18.57 -1.32 -5.96
CA TRP A 140 19.05 -1.60 -4.61
C TRP A 140 18.74 -0.43 -3.67
N LEU A 141 18.62 -0.76 -2.39
CA LEU A 141 18.45 0.18 -1.28
C LEU A 141 19.38 -0.23 -0.13
N LYS A 142 20.04 0.76 0.46
CA LYS A 142 20.64 0.69 1.79
C LYS A 142 20.19 1.89 2.61
N ASP A 143 19.44 1.68 3.68
CA ASP A 143 19.10 2.70 4.66
C ASP A 143 19.97 2.51 5.91
N PHE A 144 20.61 3.59 6.36
CA PHE A 144 21.51 3.57 7.52
C PHE A 144 20.80 3.89 8.85
N LYS A 145 19.51 4.24 8.81
CA LYS A 145 18.72 4.64 9.98
C LYS A 145 17.39 3.92 10.13
N ALA A 146 16.95 3.16 9.13
CA ALA A 146 15.64 2.49 9.18
C ALA A 146 15.47 1.53 10.39
N ASP A 147 16.54 0.91 10.88
CA ASP A 147 16.54 0.00 12.04
C ASP A 147 16.96 0.64 13.37
N ASP A 148 17.18 1.96 13.41
CA ASP A 148 17.45 2.72 14.64
C ASP A 148 16.14 2.96 15.41
N THR A 149 15.61 1.88 16.00
CA THR A 149 14.31 1.85 16.69
C THR A 149 14.45 2.05 18.20
N ARG A 150 13.56 2.84 18.81
CA ARG A 150 13.60 3.12 20.26
C ARG A 150 12.97 2.05 21.16
N ARG A 151 11.97 1.30 20.68
CA ARG A 151 11.18 0.39 21.51
C ARG A 151 11.31 -1.06 21.06
N THR A 152 10.81 -1.35 19.87
CA THR A 152 10.70 -2.69 19.32
C THR A 152 11.69 -2.85 18.17
N PRO A 153 12.74 -3.69 18.32
CA PRO A 153 13.67 -3.98 17.24
C PRO A 153 12.95 -4.52 16.00
N LEU A 154 13.42 -4.13 14.82
CA LEU A 154 12.93 -4.72 13.57
C LEU A 154 13.31 -6.21 13.49
N SER A 155 12.38 -7.04 13.02
CA SER A 155 12.68 -8.43 12.64
C SER A 155 13.67 -8.48 11.47
N ASP A 156 14.28 -9.63 11.24
CA ASP A 156 15.21 -9.80 10.12
C ASP A 156 14.48 -9.64 8.77
N GLU A 157 13.24 -10.13 8.65
CA GLU A 157 12.41 -9.88 7.47
C GLU A 157 12.09 -8.40 7.27
N ALA A 158 11.90 -7.63 8.35
CA ALA A 158 11.69 -6.19 8.26
C ALA A 158 12.97 -5.47 7.80
N LYS A 159 14.15 -5.90 8.25
CA LYS A 159 15.44 -5.36 7.81
C LYS A 159 15.73 -5.65 6.34
N ASP A 160 15.39 -6.84 5.85
CA ASP A 160 15.52 -7.22 4.43
C ASP A 160 14.64 -6.37 3.50
N LEU A 161 13.56 -5.79 4.04
CA LEU A 161 12.66 -4.91 3.30
C LEU A 161 13.07 -3.45 3.41
N ALA A 162 13.42 -2.98 4.62
CA ALA A 162 13.58 -1.55 4.92
C ALA A 162 15.03 -1.07 5.03
N VAL A 163 15.97 -1.95 5.38
CA VAL A 163 17.37 -1.58 5.62
C VAL A 163 18.21 -1.91 4.40
N THR A 164 18.21 -3.16 3.94
CA THR A 164 19.01 -3.57 2.77
C THR A 164 18.15 -4.40 1.84
N ASN A 165 17.85 -3.88 0.65
CA ASN A 165 16.92 -4.53 -0.26
C ASN A 165 17.40 -4.49 -1.71
N TRP A 166 17.48 -5.67 -2.35
CA TRP A 166 17.74 -5.79 -3.79
C TRP A 166 16.51 -6.32 -4.50
N THR A 167 16.09 -5.64 -5.57
CA THR A 167 14.84 -5.94 -6.28
C THR A 167 15.06 -5.97 -7.78
N TRP A 168 14.72 -7.10 -8.39
CA TRP A 168 14.51 -7.19 -9.84
C TRP A 168 13.15 -6.59 -10.19
N LEU A 169 13.16 -5.64 -11.13
CA LEU A 169 11.96 -5.01 -11.65
C LEU A 169 11.62 -5.66 -13.00
N ASP A 170 11.62 -4.90 -14.08
CA ASP A 170 11.37 -5.40 -15.43
C ASP A 170 12.52 -6.29 -15.91
N ALA A 171 12.17 -7.45 -16.43
CA ALA A 171 13.12 -8.39 -17.03
C ALA A 171 12.39 -9.15 -18.13
N TRP A 172 12.40 -8.63 -19.35
CA TRP A 172 11.61 -9.17 -20.45
C TRP A 172 12.35 -9.11 -21.79
N VAL A 173 11.91 -9.98 -22.68
CA VAL A 173 12.27 -9.97 -24.11
C VAL A 173 10.98 -9.79 -24.91
N ALA A 174 11.06 -9.02 -25.98
CA ALA A 174 9.95 -8.80 -26.90
C ALA A 174 10.38 -9.00 -28.35
N LYS A 175 9.42 -9.41 -29.18
CA LYS A 175 9.56 -9.54 -30.62
C LYS A 175 8.46 -8.75 -31.30
N GLU A 176 8.86 -7.84 -32.16
CA GLU A 176 8.00 -7.17 -33.13
C GLU A 176 7.96 -7.99 -34.43
N PHE A 177 6.77 -8.13 -34.98
CA PHE A 177 6.50 -8.87 -36.22
C PHE A 177 5.24 -8.29 -36.89
N HIS A 178 4.88 -8.81 -38.06
CA HIS A 178 3.68 -8.39 -38.77
C HIS A 178 2.69 -9.56 -38.90
N ILE A 179 1.40 -9.25 -38.76
CA ILE A 179 0.27 -10.15 -39.09
C ILE A 179 -0.39 -9.54 -40.33
N GLY A 180 -0.12 -10.11 -41.51
CA GLY A 180 -0.37 -9.42 -42.78
C GLY A 180 0.50 -8.16 -42.85
N ASP A 181 -0.10 -7.01 -43.15
CA ASP A 181 0.59 -5.71 -43.21
C ASP A 181 0.57 -4.96 -41.87
N ARG A 182 0.04 -5.56 -40.80
CA ARG A 182 -0.18 -4.88 -39.51
C ARG A 182 0.85 -5.27 -38.46
N PRO A 183 1.40 -4.30 -37.71
CA PRO A 183 2.39 -4.60 -36.69
C PRO A 183 1.76 -5.32 -35.50
N ALA A 184 2.53 -6.23 -34.91
CA ALA A 184 2.23 -6.92 -33.68
C ALA A 184 3.50 -7.08 -32.82
N LYS A 185 3.32 -7.16 -31.51
CA LYS A 185 4.39 -7.29 -30.54
C LYS A 185 4.02 -8.32 -29.49
N VAL A 186 4.88 -9.33 -29.32
CA VAL A 186 4.81 -10.27 -28.20
C VAL A 186 5.92 -9.95 -27.21
N LYS A 187 5.62 -9.98 -25.91
CA LYS A 187 6.60 -9.74 -24.84
C LYS A 187 6.47 -10.81 -23.76
N VAL A 188 7.60 -11.38 -23.34
CA VAL A 188 7.67 -12.46 -22.36
C VAL A 188 8.66 -12.08 -21.26
N GLY A 189 8.27 -12.25 -20.00
CA GLY A 189 9.11 -12.01 -18.83
C GLY A 189 8.42 -11.16 -17.76
N ASN A 190 9.20 -10.65 -16.81
CA ASN A 190 8.72 -9.76 -15.77
C ASN A 190 8.38 -8.39 -16.37
N GLN A 191 7.12 -8.01 -16.34
CA GLN A 191 6.64 -6.74 -16.90
C GLN A 191 5.41 -6.22 -16.13
N VAL A 192 5.01 -5.01 -16.45
CA VAL A 192 3.83 -4.30 -15.93
C VAL A 192 2.84 -4.11 -17.08
N ILE A 193 1.53 -4.24 -16.80
CA ILE A 193 0.45 -3.99 -17.76
C ILE A 193 -0.31 -2.74 -17.34
N SER A 194 -0.08 -1.62 -18.00
CA SER A 194 -0.73 -0.35 -17.64
C SER A 194 -2.00 -0.16 -18.48
N TRP A 195 -3.15 -0.50 -17.90
CA TRP A 195 -4.48 -0.30 -18.47
C TRP A 195 -5.32 0.60 -17.55
N GLY A 196 -6.30 1.31 -18.11
CA GLY A 196 -7.16 2.25 -17.37
C GLY A 196 -6.72 3.71 -17.47
N GLU A 197 -7.56 4.59 -16.92
CA GLU A 197 -7.35 6.05 -16.90
C GLU A 197 -7.15 6.60 -15.47
N ASP A 198 -7.21 5.75 -14.45
CA ASP A 198 -6.99 6.09 -13.05
C ASP A 198 -5.50 6.32 -12.74
N VAL A 199 -5.22 7.30 -11.85
CA VAL A 199 -3.85 7.72 -11.54
C VAL A 199 -3.51 7.51 -10.07
N PHE A 200 -4.43 7.85 -9.16
CA PHE A 200 -4.25 7.82 -7.72
C PHE A 200 -5.24 6.90 -7.01
N ILE A 201 -6.50 6.83 -7.46
CA ILE A 201 -7.53 6.04 -6.78
C ILE A 201 -7.52 4.61 -7.31
N TYR A 202 -7.16 3.67 -6.44
CA TYR A 202 -7.15 2.26 -6.81
C TYR A 202 -8.57 1.68 -6.97
N GLY A 203 -8.70 0.68 -7.85
CA GLY A 203 -9.97 0.00 -8.10
C GLY A 203 -10.62 0.32 -9.44
N GLY A 204 -9.94 1.04 -10.34
CA GLY A 204 -10.29 1.06 -11.75
C GLY A 204 -9.90 -0.22 -12.50
N VAL A 205 -9.70 -0.10 -13.81
CA VAL A 205 -9.15 -1.13 -14.71
C VAL A 205 -7.68 -1.42 -14.37
N ASN A 206 -6.95 -0.48 -13.78
CA ASN A 206 -5.55 -0.63 -13.36
C ASN A 206 -5.38 -1.53 -12.12
N ILE A 207 -5.80 -2.78 -12.21
CA ILE A 207 -5.84 -3.74 -11.08
C ILE A 207 -4.76 -4.83 -11.16
N THR A 208 -4.18 -5.04 -12.34
CA THR A 208 -3.26 -6.16 -12.62
C THR A 208 -1.96 -6.06 -11.84
N ASN A 209 -1.42 -4.84 -11.74
CA ASN A 209 -0.09 -4.62 -11.21
C ASN A 209 -0.10 -4.58 -9.69
N ALA A 210 0.91 -5.22 -9.09
CA ALA A 210 1.23 -5.02 -7.69
C ALA A 210 2.13 -3.81 -7.53
N ILE A 211 2.02 -3.12 -6.39
CA ILE A 211 2.88 -2.00 -6.03
C ILE A 211 3.59 -2.22 -4.70
N ASP A 212 4.72 -1.57 -4.52
CA ASP A 212 5.48 -1.47 -3.29
C ASP A 212 5.20 -0.13 -2.61
N LEU A 213 4.37 -0.19 -1.56
CA LEU A 213 3.95 0.97 -0.80
C LEU A 213 5.09 1.58 0.01
N GLN A 214 6.09 0.78 0.37
CA GLN A 214 7.26 1.28 1.09
C GLN A 214 8.08 2.22 0.19
N ARG A 215 8.20 1.89 -1.09
CA ARG A 215 8.98 2.67 -2.07
C ARG A 215 8.47 4.10 -2.23
N PHE A 216 7.15 4.35 -2.14
CA PHE A 216 6.59 5.71 -2.17
C PHE A 216 7.14 6.62 -1.07
N SER A 217 7.48 6.05 0.08
CA SER A 217 7.97 6.83 1.21
C SER A 217 9.46 7.14 1.14
N ILE A 218 10.21 6.51 0.23
CA ILE A 218 11.66 6.67 0.12
C ILE A 218 11.94 7.88 -0.79
N PRO A 219 12.71 8.89 -0.31
CA PRO A 219 13.03 10.04 -1.13
C PRO A 219 13.78 9.67 -2.41
N GLY A 220 13.42 10.31 -3.52
CA GLY A 220 14.05 10.08 -4.83
C GLY A 220 13.60 8.80 -5.55
N THR A 221 12.58 8.09 -5.05
CA THR A 221 11.97 6.94 -5.73
C THR A 221 11.34 7.36 -7.06
N GLN A 222 11.69 6.65 -8.13
CA GLN A 222 11.06 6.78 -9.43
C GLN A 222 9.80 5.90 -9.47
N LEU A 223 8.77 6.31 -10.22
CA LEU A 223 7.50 5.56 -10.30
C LEU A 223 7.69 4.10 -10.75
N LYS A 224 8.66 3.83 -11.64
CA LYS A 224 9.02 2.47 -12.07
C LYS A 224 9.55 1.55 -10.96
N GLU A 225 10.09 2.12 -9.87
CA GLU A 225 10.55 1.34 -8.70
C GLU A 225 9.37 0.94 -7.79
N VAL A 226 8.21 1.59 -7.94
CA VAL A 226 7.01 1.32 -7.15
C VAL A 226 6.28 0.09 -7.68
N PHE A 227 6.22 -0.09 -9.00
CA PHE A 227 5.57 -1.27 -9.56
C PHE A 227 6.38 -2.53 -9.25
N ARG A 228 5.68 -3.65 -9.02
CA ARG A 228 6.25 -4.97 -8.79
C ARG A 228 5.94 -5.87 -9.99
N PRO A 229 6.82 -5.90 -11.01
CA PRO A 229 6.57 -6.61 -12.25
C PRO A 229 6.37 -8.11 -12.02
N ALA A 230 5.50 -8.71 -12.82
CA ALA A 230 5.18 -10.12 -12.71
C ALA A 230 5.56 -10.85 -14.00
N PRO A 231 5.98 -12.12 -13.92
CA PRO A 231 6.30 -12.90 -15.10
C PRO A 231 5.00 -13.24 -15.85
N MET A 232 4.96 -12.79 -17.11
CA MET A 232 3.80 -12.94 -17.99
C MET A 232 4.20 -12.92 -19.46
N VAL A 233 3.27 -13.37 -20.31
CA VAL A 233 3.31 -13.16 -21.75
C VAL A 233 2.23 -12.16 -22.12
N SER A 234 2.54 -11.21 -22.99
CA SER A 234 1.59 -10.25 -23.53
C SER A 234 1.71 -10.16 -25.05
N LEU A 235 0.59 -9.90 -25.70
CA LEU A 235 0.45 -9.66 -27.14
C LEU A 235 -0.24 -8.30 -27.31
N ASN A 236 0.32 -7.46 -28.17
CA ASN A 236 -0.34 -6.27 -28.70
C ASN A 236 -0.37 -6.43 -30.23
N ALA A 237 -1.53 -6.24 -30.85
CA ALA A 237 -1.70 -6.38 -32.29
C ALA A 237 -2.66 -5.33 -32.84
N SER A 238 -2.27 -4.64 -33.90
CA SER A 238 -3.17 -3.77 -34.66
C SER A 238 -4.13 -4.62 -35.48
N MET A 239 -5.43 -4.46 -35.26
CA MET A 239 -6.48 -5.18 -35.99
C MET A 239 -6.96 -4.39 -37.21
N THR A 240 -7.05 -3.06 -37.10
CA THR A 240 -7.29 -2.10 -38.18
C THR A 240 -6.42 -0.86 -37.93
N ASP A 241 -6.56 0.18 -38.73
CA ASP A 241 -5.83 1.45 -38.54
C ASP A 241 -6.27 2.20 -37.28
N ASN A 242 -7.45 1.86 -36.74
CA ASN A 242 -8.06 2.51 -35.59
C ASN A 242 -8.52 1.54 -34.48
N LEU A 243 -8.28 0.23 -34.63
CA LEU A 243 -8.62 -0.78 -33.63
C LEU A 243 -7.38 -1.63 -33.33
N SER A 244 -7.05 -1.78 -32.05
CA SER A 244 -6.01 -2.68 -31.58
C SER A 244 -6.52 -3.62 -30.50
N PHE A 245 -5.85 -4.76 -30.39
CA PHE A 245 -6.07 -5.77 -29.37
C PHE A 245 -4.84 -5.91 -28.49
N GLU A 246 -5.04 -5.99 -27.19
CA GLU A 246 -4.03 -6.36 -26.21
C GLU A 246 -4.51 -7.56 -25.40
N GLY A 247 -3.63 -8.52 -25.15
CA GLY A 247 -3.92 -9.66 -24.29
C GLY A 247 -2.71 -10.03 -23.46
N TYR A 248 -2.92 -10.55 -22.26
CA TYR A 248 -1.85 -11.09 -21.45
C TYR A 248 -2.27 -12.32 -20.65
N TYR A 249 -1.30 -13.18 -20.33
CA TYR A 249 -1.44 -14.26 -19.37
C TYR A 249 -0.30 -14.20 -18.36
N GLN A 250 -0.64 -14.09 -17.08
CA GLN A 250 0.27 -13.95 -15.95
C GLN A 250 0.23 -15.21 -15.08
N TRP A 251 1.37 -15.91 -14.99
CA TRP A 251 1.45 -17.19 -14.28
C TRP A 251 1.91 -17.06 -12.81
N LYS A 252 2.59 -15.98 -12.43
CA LYS A 252 2.91 -15.69 -11.02
C LYS A 252 2.20 -14.44 -10.53
N TRP A 253 1.55 -14.56 -9.39
CA TRP A 253 0.91 -13.45 -8.70
C TRP A 253 1.90 -12.78 -7.73
N ASN A 254 1.77 -11.47 -7.58
CA ASN A 254 2.48 -10.66 -6.57
C ASN A 254 1.42 -9.94 -5.74
N ALA A 255 1.61 -9.89 -4.42
CA ALA A 255 0.87 -9.02 -3.50
C ALA A 255 1.39 -7.58 -3.58
N PHE A 256 0.63 -6.62 -3.04
CA PHE A 256 1.22 -5.35 -2.61
C PHE A 256 2.28 -5.60 -1.53
N GLN A 257 3.36 -4.84 -1.57
CA GLN A 257 4.37 -4.83 -0.53
C GLN A 257 4.08 -3.67 0.42
N PHE A 258 3.72 -3.98 1.67
CA PHE A 258 3.49 -2.97 2.70
C PHE A 258 4.82 -2.55 3.34
N PRO A 259 4.90 -1.32 3.90
CA PRO A 259 6.03 -0.90 4.71
C PRO A 259 6.25 -1.87 5.86
N ALA A 260 7.51 -2.26 6.09
CA ALA A 260 7.86 -3.23 7.11
C ALA A 260 7.38 -2.79 8.51
N VAL A 261 6.88 -3.76 9.29
CA VAL A 261 6.43 -3.57 10.67
C VAL A 261 7.51 -2.91 11.52
N GLY A 262 7.08 -1.94 12.34
CA GLY A 262 7.95 -1.17 13.21
C GLY A 262 8.71 -0.03 12.53
N THR A 263 8.72 0.07 11.19
CA THR A 263 9.28 1.23 10.49
C THR A 263 8.34 2.44 10.56
N PHE A 264 8.88 3.65 10.34
CA PHE A 264 8.14 4.91 10.57
C PHE A 264 6.81 5.04 9.80
N PHE A 265 6.71 4.48 8.60
CA PHE A 265 5.49 4.49 7.78
C PHE A 265 4.71 3.17 7.85
N SER A 266 5.06 2.27 8.77
CA SER A 266 4.31 1.04 8.97
C SER A 266 2.86 1.35 9.35
N PRO A 267 1.87 0.87 8.57
CA PRO A 267 0.47 1.17 8.83
C PRO A 267 -0.17 0.23 9.86
N ALA A 268 0.46 -0.93 10.11
CA ALA A 268 -0.05 -1.98 10.99
C ALA A 268 1.08 -2.96 11.36
N ASP A 269 1.00 -3.54 12.55
CA ASP A 269 1.92 -4.52 13.13
C ASP A 269 1.60 -5.96 12.71
N VAL A 270 0.38 -6.15 12.21
CA VAL A 270 -0.22 -7.44 11.83
C VAL A 270 -0.42 -7.60 10.32
N LEU A 271 0.23 -6.74 9.52
CA LEU A 271 0.04 -6.69 8.06
C LEU A 271 1.35 -6.79 7.29
N GLY A 272 1.35 -7.61 6.23
CA GLY A 272 2.47 -7.74 5.30
C GLY A 272 3.54 -8.74 5.73
N LYS A 273 4.60 -8.84 4.93
CA LYS A 273 5.60 -9.91 5.04
C LYS A 273 6.24 -10.02 6.43
N SER A 274 6.54 -8.88 7.07
CA SER A 274 7.16 -8.84 8.40
C SER A 274 6.16 -8.73 9.57
N ALA A 275 4.87 -9.04 9.36
CA ALA A 275 3.86 -8.97 10.41
C ALA A 275 4.14 -9.94 11.58
N GLY A 276 3.91 -9.42 12.80
CA GLY A 276 4.14 -10.10 14.08
C GLY A 276 2.91 -10.83 14.60
N ASN A 277 2.74 -10.91 15.92
CA ASN A 277 1.49 -11.40 16.52
C ASN A 277 0.48 -10.26 16.67
N ALA A 278 -0.78 -10.62 16.87
CA ALA A 278 -1.82 -9.69 17.30
C ALA A 278 -2.06 -9.84 18.81
N TYR A 279 -2.50 -8.78 19.47
CA TYR A 279 -2.66 -8.76 20.94
C TYR A 279 -4.04 -8.33 21.38
N VAL A 280 -4.62 -9.03 22.35
CA VAL A 280 -5.88 -8.63 22.98
C VAL A 280 -5.58 -7.58 24.06
N PRO A 281 -6.09 -6.34 23.93
CA PRO A 281 -5.79 -5.26 24.86
C PRO A 281 -6.44 -5.47 26.23
N THR A 282 -5.91 -4.79 27.24
CA THR A 282 -6.45 -4.74 28.60
C THR A 282 -7.90 -4.23 28.62
N SER A 283 -8.23 -3.31 27.70
CA SER A 283 -9.59 -2.78 27.54
C SER A 283 -10.61 -3.87 27.22
N ILE A 284 -10.23 -4.93 26.50
CA ILE A 284 -11.07 -6.11 26.29
C ILE A 284 -10.97 -7.05 27.48
N ALA A 285 -9.74 -7.37 27.92
CA ALA A 285 -9.50 -8.37 28.96
C ALA A 285 -10.24 -8.09 30.28
N ASN A 286 -10.32 -6.81 30.67
CA ASN A 286 -11.01 -6.39 31.88
C ASN A 286 -12.52 -6.66 31.89
N ASN A 287 -13.15 -6.92 30.74
CA ASN A 287 -14.56 -7.31 30.69
C ASN A 287 -14.80 -8.79 31.00
N PHE A 288 -13.75 -9.60 30.86
CA PHE A 288 -13.79 -11.03 31.19
C PHE A 288 -13.25 -11.31 32.60
N GLY A 289 -12.56 -10.33 33.21
CA GLY A 289 -11.99 -10.46 34.54
C GLY A 289 -12.97 -10.22 35.70
N PRO A 290 -12.55 -10.49 36.94
CA PRO A 290 -13.39 -10.37 38.12
C PRO A 290 -13.81 -8.90 38.36
N PRO A 291 -15.09 -8.65 38.72
CA PRO A 291 -15.57 -7.30 38.99
C PRO A 291 -14.76 -6.59 40.07
N GLY A 292 -14.40 -5.32 39.84
CA GLY A 292 -13.74 -4.46 40.83
C GLY A 292 -12.22 -4.59 40.94
N ALA A 293 -11.58 -5.44 40.13
CA ALA A 293 -10.13 -5.57 40.07
C ALA A 293 -9.61 -5.45 38.62
N PRO A 294 -9.80 -4.30 37.95
CA PRO A 294 -9.33 -4.13 36.58
C PRO A 294 -7.81 -4.11 36.53
N PHE A 295 -7.26 -4.76 35.51
CA PHE A 295 -5.86 -4.66 35.16
C PHE A 295 -5.54 -3.24 34.65
N PRO A 296 -4.46 -2.59 35.12
CA PRO A 296 -3.97 -1.33 34.55
C PRO A 296 -3.54 -1.48 33.09
N ASN A 297 -3.63 -0.41 32.29
CA ASN A 297 -3.12 -0.41 30.93
C ASN A 297 -1.63 -0.80 30.89
N GLY A 298 -1.28 -1.65 29.94
CA GLY A 298 0.06 -2.14 29.69
C GLY A 298 0.42 -3.40 30.46
N THR A 299 -0.50 -3.92 31.28
CA THR A 299 -0.30 -5.18 32.01
C THR A 299 -0.60 -6.41 31.16
N VAL A 300 -1.49 -6.28 30.17
CA VAL A 300 -1.70 -7.28 29.12
C VAL A 300 -1.58 -6.61 27.74
N GLY A 301 -1.67 -7.37 26.66
CA GLY A 301 -1.60 -6.82 25.30
C GLY A 301 -0.22 -6.98 24.65
N ASP A 302 0.23 -5.95 23.92
CA ASP A 302 1.45 -5.94 23.10
C ASP A 302 2.74 -5.82 23.95
N PRO A 303 3.79 -6.61 23.67
CA PRO A 303 5.08 -6.48 24.31
C PRO A 303 5.64 -5.06 24.25
N GLY A 304 6.29 -4.64 25.33
CA GLY A 304 6.92 -3.31 25.42
C GLY A 304 6.03 -2.19 25.96
N GLY A 305 4.80 -2.50 26.38
CA GLY A 305 4.01 -1.62 27.25
C GLY A 305 4.71 -1.32 28.59
N PRO A 306 4.15 -0.44 29.45
CA PRO A 306 4.74 -0.02 30.74
C PRO A 306 5.27 -1.14 31.65
N HIS A 307 4.69 -2.34 31.56
CA HIS A 307 5.08 -3.49 32.37
C HIS A 307 6.08 -4.45 31.68
N GLY A 308 6.42 -4.21 30.40
CA GLY A 308 7.56 -4.84 29.72
C GLY A 308 7.48 -6.35 29.53
N LEU A 309 6.26 -6.92 29.45
CA LEU A 309 6.09 -8.36 29.27
C LEU A 309 6.52 -8.81 27.87
N THR A 310 7.12 -9.99 27.78
CA THR A 310 7.49 -10.63 26.51
C THR A 310 6.31 -11.38 25.88
N ASP A 311 6.41 -11.70 24.58
CA ASP A 311 5.43 -12.54 23.88
C ASP A 311 5.13 -13.85 24.60
N ALA A 312 6.18 -14.56 25.05
CA ALA A 312 6.00 -15.84 25.73
C ALA A 312 5.26 -15.69 27.07
N GLN A 313 5.50 -14.59 27.77
CA GLN A 313 4.83 -14.26 29.03
C GLN A 313 3.37 -13.88 28.81
N LEU A 314 3.09 -13.11 27.76
CA LEU A 314 1.74 -12.73 27.37
C LEU A 314 0.95 -13.91 26.78
N ALA A 315 1.61 -14.86 26.13
CA ALA A 315 0.95 -16.03 25.57
C ALA A 315 0.68 -17.11 26.63
N ASN A 316 1.53 -17.21 27.66
CA ASN A 316 1.43 -18.25 28.67
C ASN A 316 0.31 -17.92 29.67
N PRO A 317 -0.76 -18.72 29.74
CA PRO A 317 -1.83 -18.51 30.70
C PRO A 317 -1.29 -18.44 32.10
N LEU A 318 -0.30 -19.26 32.49
CA LEU A 318 0.21 -19.32 33.87
C LEU A 318 1.00 -18.09 34.30
N PHE A 319 1.46 -17.27 33.35
CA PHE A 319 2.34 -16.12 33.61
C PHE A 319 1.68 -14.78 33.26
N ASN A 320 0.83 -14.75 32.22
CA ASN A 320 0.12 -13.54 31.82
C ASN A 320 -0.66 -13.00 33.03
N PRO A 321 -0.62 -11.69 33.34
CA PRO A 321 -1.41 -11.11 34.43
C PRO A 321 -2.92 -11.39 34.37
N ALA A 322 -3.46 -11.68 33.18
CA ALA A 322 -4.84 -12.15 33.00
C ALA A 322 -5.12 -13.56 33.60
N TYR A 323 -4.08 -14.32 33.98
CA TYR A 323 -4.23 -15.63 34.60
C TYR A 323 -5.09 -15.58 35.86
N GLY A 324 -5.97 -16.57 36.03
CA GLY A 324 -6.87 -16.65 37.18
C GLY A 324 -8.15 -15.82 37.03
N ALA A 325 -8.10 -14.68 36.33
CA ALA A 325 -9.29 -13.94 35.95
C ALA A 325 -10.04 -14.64 34.80
N VAL A 326 -9.28 -15.13 33.82
CA VAL A 326 -9.82 -15.63 32.55
C VAL A 326 -9.18 -16.93 32.05
N GLY A 327 -8.10 -17.38 32.69
CA GLY A 327 -7.49 -18.69 32.41
C GLY A 327 -6.81 -18.82 31.05
N THR A 328 -6.38 -17.72 30.42
CA THR A 328 -5.81 -17.67 29.06
C THR A 328 -4.81 -16.51 28.92
N GLY A 329 -4.01 -16.51 27.86
CA GLY A 329 -3.10 -15.41 27.51
C GLY A 329 -3.78 -14.23 26.79
N SER A 330 -3.00 -13.40 26.11
CA SER A 330 -3.47 -12.27 25.29
C SER A 330 -2.88 -12.20 23.86
N VAL A 331 -2.21 -13.24 23.37
CA VAL A 331 -1.53 -13.29 22.07
C VAL A 331 -2.30 -14.14 21.06
N ALA A 332 -2.70 -13.53 19.95
CA ALA A 332 -3.24 -14.19 18.76
C ALA A 332 -2.12 -14.38 17.74
N TYR A 333 -1.64 -15.62 17.59
CA TYR A 333 -0.56 -15.96 16.68
C TYR A 333 -0.95 -15.82 15.22
N ARG A 334 0.01 -15.38 14.40
CA ARG A 334 -0.09 -15.35 12.94
C ARG A 334 0.15 -16.75 12.38
N GLU A 335 -0.80 -17.29 11.60
CA GLU A 335 -0.64 -18.56 10.89
C GLU A 335 0.18 -18.41 9.59
N GLY A 336 0.21 -17.21 9.03
CA GLY A 336 0.91 -16.87 7.78
C GLY A 336 0.00 -16.21 6.75
N VAL A 337 0.31 -16.43 5.47
CA VAL A 337 -0.35 -15.79 4.31
C VAL A 337 -0.88 -16.84 3.35
N ARG A 338 -2.09 -16.65 2.82
CA ARG A 338 -2.71 -17.51 1.81
C ARG A 338 -2.60 -16.89 0.42
N ASP A 339 -1.46 -17.11 -0.22
CA ASP A 339 -1.17 -16.55 -1.53
C ASP A 339 -2.01 -17.18 -2.66
N PRO A 340 -2.68 -16.37 -3.51
CA PRO A 340 -3.29 -16.82 -4.75
C PRO A 340 -2.29 -17.46 -5.72
N LYS A 341 -2.77 -18.43 -6.52
CA LYS A 341 -1.93 -19.17 -7.49
C LYS A 341 -2.46 -19.03 -8.91
N GLY A 342 -1.58 -18.61 -9.84
CA GLY A 342 -1.76 -18.66 -11.30
C GLY A 342 -3.06 -18.02 -11.83
N GLY A 343 -3.43 -18.33 -13.08
CA GLY A 343 -4.78 -18.08 -13.59
C GLY A 343 -5.22 -16.62 -13.73
N GLN A 344 -4.27 -15.70 -13.88
CA GLN A 344 -4.55 -14.29 -14.16
C GLN A 344 -4.33 -14.00 -15.64
N PHE A 345 -5.27 -13.29 -16.25
CA PHE A 345 -5.20 -12.92 -17.65
C PHE A 345 -6.11 -11.75 -17.94
N GLY A 346 -5.88 -11.08 -19.06
CA GLY A 346 -6.74 -10.00 -19.50
C GLY A 346 -6.75 -9.88 -21.01
N ALA A 347 -7.80 -9.24 -21.51
CA ALA A 347 -7.97 -8.83 -22.88
C ALA A 347 -8.47 -7.39 -22.90
N ALA A 348 -7.95 -6.59 -23.82
CA ALA A 348 -8.38 -5.23 -24.06
C ALA A 348 -8.51 -4.96 -25.56
N PHE A 349 -9.51 -4.19 -25.93
CA PHE A 349 -9.63 -3.58 -27.25
C PHE A 349 -9.54 -2.08 -27.10
N ARG A 350 -8.73 -1.43 -27.94
CA ARG A 350 -8.63 0.03 -27.99
C ARG A 350 -9.07 0.51 -29.36
N TYR A 351 -10.03 1.43 -29.37
CA TYR A 351 -10.59 2.00 -30.58
C TYR A 351 -10.39 3.50 -30.60
N LYS A 352 -9.74 4.01 -31.64
CA LYS A 352 -9.55 5.43 -31.89
C LYS A 352 -10.66 5.95 -32.81
N SER A 353 -11.43 6.92 -32.34
CA SER A 353 -12.50 7.54 -33.13
C SER A 353 -12.07 8.90 -33.64
N ASP A 354 -11.80 9.00 -34.95
CA ASP A 354 -11.52 10.29 -35.59
C ASP A 354 -12.75 11.22 -35.52
N ALA A 355 -13.96 10.67 -35.66
CA ALA A 355 -15.21 11.44 -35.62
C ALA A 355 -15.46 12.11 -34.25
N LEU A 356 -15.04 11.46 -33.16
CA LEU A 356 -15.20 11.97 -31.79
C LEU A 356 -13.91 12.58 -31.23
N HIS A 357 -12.80 12.54 -31.98
CA HIS A 357 -11.47 12.92 -31.50
C HIS A 357 -11.16 12.29 -30.12
N SER A 358 -11.51 11.02 -29.96
CA SER A 358 -11.49 10.34 -28.66
C SER A 358 -11.05 8.89 -28.81
N ASP A 359 -10.38 8.38 -27.78
CA ASP A 359 -9.95 6.99 -27.68
C ASP A 359 -10.86 6.24 -26.70
N PHE A 360 -11.26 5.03 -27.07
CA PHE A 360 -12.12 4.16 -26.27
C PHE A 360 -11.41 2.86 -25.93
N GLY A 361 -11.61 2.37 -24.71
CA GLY A 361 -11.10 1.09 -24.25
C GLY A 361 -12.24 0.16 -23.81
N LEU A 362 -12.16 -1.12 -24.17
CA LEU A 362 -12.97 -2.20 -23.62
C LEU A 362 -12.04 -3.22 -22.97
N TYR A 363 -12.34 -3.61 -21.73
CA TYR A 363 -11.45 -4.45 -20.93
C TYR A 363 -12.20 -5.63 -20.33
N TYR A 364 -11.52 -6.78 -20.30
CA TYR A 364 -11.84 -7.90 -19.43
C TYR A 364 -10.59 -8.36 -18.71
N ILE A 365 -10.65 -8.46 -17.38
CA ILE A 365 -9.53 -8.87 -16.54
C ILE A 365 -9.98 -9.93 -15.56
N ARG A 366 -9.26 -11.06 -15.53
CA ARG A 366 -9.30 -12.01 -14.42
C ARG A 366 -8.06 -11.83 -13.55
N TYR A 367 -8.27 -11.45 -12.29
CA TYR A 367 -7.19 -11.13 -11.36
C TYR A 367 -7.42 -11.79 -9.98
N HIS A 368 -6.40 -11.72 -9.13
CA HIS A 368 -6.55 -11.92 -7.70
C HIS A 368 -6.20 -10.62 -6.99
N ASP A 369 -6.90 -10.31 -5.91
CA ASP A 369 -6.69 -9.07 -5.14
C ASP A 369 -5.22 -8.93 -4.75
N LYS A 370 -4.75 -7.68 -4.67
CA LYS A 370 -3.36 -7.36 -4.31
C LYS A 370 -3.23 -6.85 -2.89
N ILE A 371 -4.35 -6.42 -2.29
CA ILE A 371 -4.48 -5.99 -0.90
C ILE A 371 -5.04 -7.19 -0.11
N PRO A 372 -4.40 -7.60 1.01
CA PRO A 372 -4.88 -8.69 1.83
C PRO A 372 -6.05 -8.24 2.72
N PHE A 373 -6.77 -9.24 3.21
CA PHE A 373 -7.74 -9.14 4.29
C PHE A 373 -7.23 -9.95 5.49
N ILE A 374 -7.50 -9.46 6.70
CA ILE A 374 -7.17 -10.19 7.93
C ILE A 374 -8.28 -11.19 8.21
N GLY A 375 -7.95 -12.48 8.06
CA GLY A 375 -8.80 -13.59 8.44
C GLY A 375 -8.46 -14.11 9.84
N PHE A 376 -9.40 -14.82 10.43
CA PHE A 376 -9.25 -15.45 11.74
C PHE A 376 -9.68 -16.91 11.71
N ARG A 377 -9.04 -17.73 12.54
CA ARG A 377 -9.49 -19.08 12.85
C ARG A 377 -9.82 -19.17 14.32
N ASN A 378 -10.96 -19.75 14.66
CA ASN A 378 -11.23 -20.19 16.03
C ASN A 378 -10.41 -21.45 16.29
N ALA A 379 -9.18 -21.28 16.76
CA ALA A 379 -8.24 -22.36 17.00
C ALA A 379 -8.45 -23.03 18.37
N GLY A 380 -9.36 -22.52 19.20
CA GLY A 380 -9.42 -22.88 20.63
C GLY A 380 -8.12 -22.56 21.35
N SER A 381 -7.40 -21.52 20.91
CA SER A 381 -6.07 -21.21 21.42
C SER A 381 -6.14 -20.79 22.89
N PRO A 382 -5.37 -21.42 23.81
CA PRO A 382 -5.29 -20.96 25.19
C PRO A 382 -4.44 -19.69 25.34
N THR A 383 -3.86 -19.18 24.25
CA THR A 383 -2.92 -18.05 24.33
C THR A 383 -3.59 -16.69 24.22
N ASN A 384 -4.89 -16.63 23.93
CA ASN A 384 -5.67 -15.40 23.94
C ASN A 384 -7.13 -15.63 24.36
N LEU A 385 -7.77 -14.57 24.84
CA LEU A 385 -9.16 -14.55 25.29
C LEU A 385 -10.21 -14.93 24.25
N LEU A 386 -9.88 -14.72 22.98
CA LEU A 386 -10.80 -14.97 21.87
C LEU A 386 -10.64 -16.41 21.33
N GLY A 387 -9.61 -17.14 21.76
CA GLY A 387 -9.31 -18.48 21.25
C GLY A 387 -8.89 -18.50 19.78
N VAL A 388 -8.45 -17.37 19.22
CA VAL A 388 -8.20 -17.23 17.78
C VAL A 388 -6.73 -17.16 17.40
N THR A 389 -6.46 -17.56 16.16
CA THR A 389 -5.26 -17.20 15.40
C THR A 389 -5.68 -16.36 14.21
N TYR A 390 -4.74 -15.64 13.58
CA TYR A 390 -5.04 -14.80 12.43
C TYR A 390 -4.13 -15.10 11.24
N PHE A 391 -4.56 -14.74 10.05
CA PHE A 391 -3.80 -14.91 8.81
C PHE A 391 -4.18 -13.83 7.79
N GLU A 392 -3.34 -13.65 6.78
CA GLU A 392 -3.65 -12.80 5.62
C GLU A 392 -4.21 -13.65 4.48
N ASP A 393 -5.30 -13.20 3.87
CA ASP A 393 -5.98 -13.87 2.76
C ASP A 393 -6.30 -12.87 1.64
N TYR A 394 -6.45 -13.38 0.42
CA TYR A 394 -6.71 -12.57 -0.76
C TYR A 394 -7.92 -13.11 -1.52
N GLY A 395 -8.70 -12.21 -2.11
CA GLY A 395 -9.77 -12.63 -2.99
C GLY A 395 -9.23 -13.19 -4.30
N GLU A 396 -9.60 -14.44 -4.59
CA GLU A 396 -9.15 -15.14 -5.79
C GLU A 396 -10.19 -15.12 -6.91
N LYS A 397 -9.71 -15.24 -8.16
CA LYS A 397 -10.51 -15.47 -9.38
C LYS A 397 -11.57 -14.38 -9.57
N ARG A 398 -11.17 -13.14 -9.30
CA ARG A 398 -11.95 -11.92 -9.51
C ARG A 398 -12.03 -11.62 -10.99
N ASN A 399 -13.17 -11.10 -11.44
CA ASN A 399 -13.38 -10.72 -12.83
C ASN A 399 -13.81 -9.26 -12.86
N LEU A 400 -13.24 -8.49 -13.79
CA LEU A 400 -13.54 -7.10 -14.04
C LEU A 400 -13.87 -6.93 -15.51
N PHE A 401 -14.93 -6.19 -15.78
CA PHE A 401 -15.29 -5.68 -17.10
C PHE A 401 -15.18 -4.16 -17.05
N GLY A 402 -14.48 -3.56 -18.00
CA GLY A 402 -14.21 -2.12 -18.00
C GLY A 402 -14.51 -1.48 -19.34
N LEU A 403 -14.93 -0.22 -19.30
CA LEU A 403 -14.99 0.68 -20.44
C LEU A 403 -14.24 1.96 -20.06
N SER A 404 -13.39 2.46 -20.95
CA SER A 404 -12.74 3.77 -20.78
C SER A 404 -12.93 4.66 -22.01
N MET A 405 -12.81 5.97 -21.77
CA MET A 405 -12.76 6.99 -22.80
C MET A 405 -11.70 8.02 -22.42
N ASN A 406 -10.88 8.43 -23.38
CA ASN A 406 -9.93 9.52 -23.24
C ASN A 406 -10.22 10.57 -24.33
N THR A 407 -10.30 11.83 -23.94
CA THR A 407 -10.59 12.95 -24.85
C THR A 407 -9.98 14.26 -24.34
N ASN A 408 -10.03 15.30 -25.15
CA ASN A 408 -9.67 16.66 -24.74
C ASN A 408 -10.91 17.54 -24.64
N ILE A 409 -11.15 18.12 -23.47
CA ILE A 409 -12.17 19.16 -23.26
C ILE A 409 -11.45 20.50 -23.16
N GLY A 410 -11.34 21.17 -24.31
CA GLY A 410 -10.50 22.36 -24.43
C GLY A 410 -9.03 22.00 -24.17
N PRO A 411 -8.34 22.67 -23.22
CA PRO A 411 -6.95 22.38 -22.90
C PRO A 411 -6.76 21.26 -21.85
N VAL A 412 -7.85 20.66 -21.38
CA VAL A 412 -7.82 19.63 -20.33
C VAL A 412 -7.93 18.26 -20.99
N ALA A 413 -6.94 17.40 -20.76
CA ALA A 413 -7.06 15.99 -21.08
C ALA A 413 -7.95 15.31 -20.03
N VAL A 414 -9.00 14.64 -20.46
CA VAL A 414 -10.01 14.02 -19.62
C VAL A 414 -10.07 12.53 -19.91
N GLY A 415 -9.81 11.73 -18.88
CA GLY A 415 -10.01 10.29 -18.87
C GLY A 415 -11.25 9.95 -18.05
N ALA A 416 -12.11 9.09 -18.58
CA ALA A 416 -13.27 8.56 -17.88
C ALA A 416 -13.26 7.03 -17.96
N GLU A 417 -13.69 6.38 -16.89
CA GLU A 417 -13.74 4.93 -16.81
C GLU A 417 -14.96 4.47 -16.03
N ILE A 418 -15.56 3.37 -16.46
CA ILE A 418 -16.51 2.60 -15.67
C ILE A 418 -16.11 1.13 -15.66
N SER A 419 -16.10 0.53 -14.48
CA SER A 419 -15.81 -0.89 -14.28
C SER A 419 -16.88 -1.59 -13.47
N TYR A 420 -17.11 -2.86 -13.82
CA TYR A 420 -18.04 -3.76 -13.16
C TYR A 420 -17.30 -5.01 -12.67
N ARG A 421 -17.50 -5.34 -11.40
CA ARG A 421 -16.99 -6.56 -10.76
C ARG A 421 -18.16 -7.38 -10.23
N PRO A 422 -18.39 -8.60 -10.74
CA PRO A 422 -19.46 -9.45 -10.24
C PRO A 422 -19.20 -10.01 -8.83
N LYS A 423 -17.93 -10.10 -8.42
CA LYS A 423 -17.48 -10.71 -7.16
C LYS A 423 -16.30 -9.95 -6.57
N ASP A 424 -16.47 -8.66 -6.28
CA ASP A 424 -15.48 -7.86 -5.56
C ASP A 424 -15.32 -8.33 -4.11
N SER A 425 -14.14 -8.22 -3.53
CA SER A 425 -13.92 -8.56 -2.11
C SER A 425 -14.22 -7.35 -1.23
N VAL A 426 -15.10 -7.53 -0.25
CA VAL A 426 -15.44 -6.50 0.73
C VAL A 426 -15.00 -6.96 2.11
N ALA A 427 -14.18 -6.16 2.78
CA ALA A 427 -13.66 -6.46 4.10
C ALA A 427 -14.80 -6.70 5.10
N VAL A 428 -14.62 -7.70 5.96
CA VAL A 428 -15.51 -8.01 7.07
C VAL A 428 -14.62 -8.27 8.27
N ASP A 429 -14.90 -7.62 9.38
CA ASP A 429 -14.27 -7.98 10.66
C ASP A 429 -14.98 -9.21 11.24
N PRO A 430 -14.33 -10.40 11.26
CA PRO A 430 -14.97 -11.62 11.73
C PRO A 430 -15.05 -11.72 13.26
N THR A 431 -14.39 -10.81 13.98
CA THR A 431 -14.30 -10.82 15.44
C THR A 431 -15.36 -9.98 16.11
N VAL A 432 -16.10 -9.15 15.36
CA VAL A 432 -17.19 -8.34 15.93
C VAL A 432 -18.49 -9.15 16.08
N PRO A 433 -19.02 -9.84 15.05
CA PRO A 433 -20.21 -10.66 15.22
C PRO A 433 -19.93 -11.83 16.17
N ALA A 434 -20.77 -12.02 17.19
CA ALA A 434 -20.62 -13.13 18.15
C ALA A 434 -21.12 -14.48 17.59
N ALA A 435 -21.97 -14.45 16.56
CA ALA A 435 -22.52 -15.63 15.90
C ALA A 435 -22.87 -15.32 14.44
N GLY A 436 -23.24 -16.35 13.68
CA GLY A 436 -23.70 -16.27 12.30
C GLY A 436 -22.59 -16.46 11.26
N LYS A 437 -22.97 -16.29 9.99
CA LYS A 437 -22.12 -16.59 8.83
C LYS A 437 -20.75 -15.90 8.89
N TYR A 438 -20.72 -14.63 9.30
CA TYR A 438 -19.51 -13.80 9.31
C TYR A 438 -18.68 -13.89 10.59
N SER A 439 -19.23 -14.45 11.68
CA SER A 439 -18.50 -14.62 12.95
C SER A 439 -17.44 -15.70 12.85
N VAL A 440 -16.26 -15.48 13.40
CA VAL A 440 -15.27 -16.56 13.61
C VAL A 440 -15.67 -17.51 14.76
N PHE A 441 -16.52 -17.07 15.69
CA PHE A 441 -16.79 -17.77 16.95
C PHE A 441 -17.88 -18.87 16.86
N GLU A 442 -18.57 -19.00 15.71
CA GLU A 442 -19.71 -19.91 15.54
C GLU A 442 -19.43 -21.36 15.99
N TYR A 443 -18.25 -21.91 15.68
CA TYR A 443 -17.82 -23.24 16.12
C TYR A 443 -16.30 -23.36 16.12
N ALA A 444 -15.77 -24.27 16.94
CA ALA A 444 -14.34 -24.54 17.02
C ALA A 444 -13.78 -25.02 15.67
N GLY A 445 -12.64 -24.48 15.25
CA GLY A 445 -12.01 -24.75 13.97
C GLY A 445 -12.55 -23.91 12.80
N LYS A 446 -13.59 -23.08 13.00
CA LYS A 446 -14.11 -22.20 11.96
C LYS A 446 -13.02 -21.25 11.46
N VAL A 447 -12.97 -21.09 10.13
CA VAL A 447 -12.07 -20.16 9.44
C VAL A 447 -12.92 -19.09 8.77
N ALA A 448 -12.75 -17.84 9.20
CA ALA A 448 -13.35 -16.68 8.57
C ALA A 448 -12.28 -15.91 7.81
N ARG A 449 -12.48 -15.66 6.51
CA ARG A 449 -11.44 -15.15 5.61
C ARG A 449 -11.18 -13.64 5.71
N GLY A 450 -11.94 -12.90 6.52
CA GLY A 450 -11.84 -11.44 6.61
C GLY A 450 -12.51 -10.66 5.48
N PHE A 451 -13.23 -11.34 4.57
CA PHE A 451 -13.98 -10.69 3.51
C PHE A 451 -15.18 -11.51 3.05
N THR A 452 -16.16 -10.81 2.47
CA THR A 452 -17.27 -11.36 1.69
C THR A 452 -17.14 -10.96 0.22
N THR A 453 -18.01 -11.48 -0.64
CA THR A 453 -17.99 -11.16 -2.07
C THR A 453 -19.26 -10.46 -2.50
N GLU A 454 -19.13 -9.27 -3.07
CA GLU A 454 -20.26 -8.44 -3.50
C GLU A 454 -20.10 -7.97 -4.94
N ARG A 455 -21.22 -7.57 -5.55
CA ARG A 455 -21.17 -6.90 -6.86
C ARG A 455 -20.73 -5.45 -6.64
N LYS A 456 -19.92 -4.93 -7.55
CA LYS A 456 -19.46 -3.53 -7.51
C LYS A 456 -19.49 -2.89 -8.88
N TRP A 457 -19.98 -1.66 -8.91
CA TRP A 457 -19.74 -0.71 -9.99
C TRP A 457 -18.77 0.35 -9.48
N GLN A 458 -17.82 0.77 -10.32
CA GLN A 458 -16.89 1.84 -9.98
C GLN A 458 -16.68 2.72 -11.20
N ALA A 459 -16.79 4.03 -11.03
CA ALA A 459 -16.55 5.00 -12.08
C ALA A 459 -15.43 5.94 -11.66
N HIS A 460 -14.55 6.30 -12.60
CA HIS A 460 -13.45 7.24 -12.41
C HIS A 460 -13.57 8.38 -13.44
N LEU A 461 -13.17 9.57 -13.01
CA LEU A 461 -12.98 10.73 -13.86
C LEU A 461 -11.66 11.39 -13.48
N THR A 462 -10.74 11.44 -14.43
CA THR A 462 -9.41 12.03 -14.30
C THR A 462 -9.30 13.23 -15.22
N GLY A 463 -8.81 14.35 -14.71
CA GLY A 463 -8.51 15.56 -15.47
C GLY A 463 -7.04 15.93 -15.31
N PHE A 464 -6.38 16.20 -16.43
CA PHE A 464 -5.01 16.70 -16.46
C PHE A 464 -4.94 18.01 -17.26
N TYR A 465 -4.37 19.04 -16.64
CA TYR A 465 -4.22 20.35 -17.25
C TYR A 465 -2.78 20.85 -17.07
N LEU A 466 -2.09 21.09 -18.18
CA LEU A 466 -0.78 21.70 -18.18
C LEU A 466 -0.91 23.21 -17.96
N VAL A 467 -0.28 23.72 -16.92
CA VAL A 467 -0.23 25.15 -16.61
C VAL A 467 1.09 25.71 -17.12
N ALA A 468 1.00 26.59 -18.11
CA ALA A 468 2.12 27.38 -18.59
C ALA A 468 1.89 28.88 -18.27
N PRO A 469 2.94 29.72 -18.23
CA PRO A 469 2.78 31.17 -18.13
C PRO A 469 1.86 31.79 -19.20
N SER A 470 1.77 31.14 -20.37
CA SER A 470 0.86 31.51 -21.47
C SER A 470 -0.58 31.00 -21.32
N SER A 471 -0.85 30.16 -20.32
CA SER A 471 -2.16 29.55 -20.10
C SER A 471 -3.09 30.47 -19.28
N PRO A 472 -4.42 30.23 -19.26
CA PRO A 472 -5.36 30.95 -18.39
C PRO A 472 -4.97 31.05 -16.91
N LEU A 473 -4.22 30.08 -16.38
CA LEU A 473 -3.71 30.08 -14.99
C LEU A 473 -2.23 30.51 -14.90
N GLY A 474 -1.69 31.11 -15.97
CA GLY A 474 -0.29 31.49 -16.09
C GLY A 474 0.18 32.52 -15.07
N ALA A 475 -0.72 33.36 -14.56
CA ALA A 475 -0.42 34.29 -13.47
C ALA A 475 0.09 33.57 -12.20
N ILE A 476 -0.41 32.35 -11.93
CA ILE A 476 0.08 31.52 -10.82
C ILE A 476 1.53 31.12 -11.08
N MET A 477 1.86 30.69 -12.30
CA MET A 477 3.21 30.29 -12.67
C MET A 477 4.18 31.47 -12.61
N THR A 478 3.80 32.63 -13.18
CA THR A 478 4.60 33.86 -13.11
C THR A 478 4.80 34.34 -11.68
N GLY A 479 3.76 34.28 -10.84
CA GLY A 479 3.85 34.66 -9.43
C GLY A 479 4.75 33.74 -8.60
N LEU A 480 4.85 32.45 -8.98
CA LEU A 480 5.73 31.47 -8.35
C LEU A 480 7.13 31.42 -8.97
N GLY A 481 7.38 32.13 -10.08
CA GLY A 481 8.62 32.03 -10.85
C GLY A 481 8.82 30.67 -11.53
N ALA A 482 7.73 29.93 -11.78
CA ALA A 482 7.76 28.60 -12.39
C ALA A 482 7.66 28.69 -13.92
N SER A 483 8.40 27.84 -14.64
CA SER A 483 8.36 27.74 -16.10
C SER A 483 7.22 26.85 -16.60
N GLU A 484 6.81 25.87 -15.80
CA GLU A 484 5.75 24.93 -16.09
C GLU A 484 5.15 24.38 -14.78
N GLY A 485 3.90 23.95 -14.85
CA GLY A 485 3.22 23.23 -13.80
C GLY A 485 2.09 22.38 -14.38
N TYR A 486 1.46 21.56 -13.56
CA TYR A 486 0.26 20.84 -13.96
C TYR A 486 -0.73 20.77 -12.80
N ILE A 487 -2.01 20.67 -13.16
CA ILE A 487 -3.09 20.35 -12.25
C ILE A 487 -3.60 18.98 -12.64
N LEU A 488 -3.62 18.07 -11.67
CA LEU A 488 -4.25 16.77 -11.80
C LEU A 488 -5.37 16.67 -10.78
N ALA A 489 -6.54 16.26 -11.24
CA ALA A 489 -7.69 15.96 -10.38
C ALA A 489 -8.25 14.59 -10.76
N GLU A 490 -8.61 13.81 -9.75
CA GLU A 490 -9.29 12.54 -9.94
C GLU A 490 -10.47 12.44 -8.97
N ALA A 491 -11.61 11.95 -9.47
CA ALA A 491 -12.77 11.61 -8.67
C ALA A 491 -13.21 10.18 -9.00
N ALA A 492 -13.56 9.41 -7.97
CA ALA A 492 -14.09 8.06 -8.15
C ALA A 492 -15.34 7.83 -7.30
N VAL A 493 -16.27 7.05 -7.83
CA VAL A 493 -17.50 6.63 -7.14
C VAL A 493 -17.59 5.11 -7.21
N ALA A 494 -17.74 4.47 -6.06
CA ALA A 494 -18.00 3.04 -5.96
C ALA A 494 -19.42 2.79 -5.45
N TYR A 495 -20.12 1.87 -6.08
CA TYR A 495 -21.49 1.48 -5.73
C TYR A 495 -21.58 -0.04 -5.57
N TYR A 496 -21.98 -0.48 -4.39
CA TYR A 496 -22.25 -1.87 -4.05
C TYR A 496 -23.76 -2.06 -3.87
N PRO A 497 -24.49 -2.61 -4.86
CA PRO A 497 -25.94 -2.76 -4.75
C PRO A 497 -26.39 -3.77 -3.67
N GLY A 498 -25.49 -4.67 -3.24
CA GLY A 498 -25.77 -5.72 -2.25
C GLY A 498 -25.27 -5.42 -0.84
N LEU A 499 -24.57 -4.29 -0.61
CA LEU A 499 -24.21 -3.89 0.75
C LEU A 499 -25.36 -3.09 1.37
N ASP A 500 -25.83 -3.55 2.53
CA ASP A 500 -26.69 -2.76 3.40
C ASP A 500 -25.96 -1.46 3.81
N ARG A 501 -26.71 -0.35 3.86
CA ARG A 501 -26.20 1.00 4.14
C ARG A 501 -26.14 1.31 5.64
#